data_AF-A0A960TZ87-F1
#
_entry.id   AF-A0A960TZ87-F1
#
_cell.length_a   1.000
_cell.length_b   1.000
_cell.length_c   1.000
_cell.angle_alpha   90.00
_cell.angle_beta   90.00
_cell.angle_gamma   90.00
#
_symmetry.space_group_name_H-M   'P 1'
#
loop_
_entity.id
_entity.type
_entity.pdbx_description
1 polymer ?
#
loop_
_entity_poly.entity_id
_entity_poly.type
_entity_poly.pdbx_seq_one_letter_code
_entity_poly.pdbx_strand_id
1 'polypeptide(L)'
;MTAGNDSPEIPTPSGAEYDRQIEQDIRALRRSSRWLAYFGTLAFGLIVVLVAMEYMKSSAALESHRTYIDIVFTQAENSKVYSAKGTSFEVLRTLGGGEALFLLERDGDWSRVRKGDLEGWMESRDLTSQNVRAAATMDLEQQKPPIQISDVDWVVDDEVENYTIVGKIENTTDIPISNCKITVNFYNKANELIGTKFTILSRNEPFRKGEKYSFNISGQHKKEYAFVNYLIESWQ
;
A
#
# COMPACT_ATOMS: atom_id res chain seq x y z
N MET A 1 49.59 -12.56 -81.24
CA MET A 1 48.70 -12.79 -80.09
C MET A 1 48.68 -11.53 -79.25
N THR A 2 47.65 -10.71 -79.38
CA THR A 2 47.36 -9.60 -78.45
C THR A 2 45.84 -9.49 -78.38
N ALA A 3 45.31 -9.79 -77.20
CA ALA A 3 43.89 -9.89 -76.91
C ALA A 3 43.20 -8.52 -77.09
N GLY A 4 42.10 -8.52 -77.85
CA GLY A 4 41.19 -7.38 -77.93
C GLY A 4 40.46 -7.22 -76.61
N ASN A 5 40.56 -6.01 -76.06
CA ASN A 5 39.91 -5.59 -74.84
C ASN A 5 38.45 -5.19 -75.15
N ASP A 6 37.54 -6.15 -75.14
CA ASP A 6 36.10 -5.88 -75.23
C ASP A 6 35.58 -5.49 -73.84
N SER A 7 35.60 -4.19 -73.55
CA SER A 7 34.78 -3.63 -72.46
C SER A 7 33.31 -3.73 -72.85
N PRO A 8 32.43 -4.32 -72.03
CA PRO A 8 31.01 -4.40 -72.36
C PRO A 8 30.40 -2.99 -72.34
N GLU A 9 29.90 -2.53 -73.49
CA GLU A 9 29.03 -1.35 -73.55
C GLU A 9 27.78 -1.62 -72.72
N ILE A 10 27.63 -0.88 -71.61
CA ILE A 10 26.41 -0.87 -70.84
C ILE A 10 25.41 -0.03 -71.64
N PRO A 11 24.30 -0.59 -72.14
CA PRO A 11 23.34 0.17 -72.92
C PRO A 11 22.73 1.28 -72.05
N THR A 12 22.85 2.53 -72.49
CA THR A 12 22.19 3.66 -71.85
C THR A 12 20.69 3.59 -72.11
N PRO A 13 19.83 3.58 -71.07
CA PRO A 13 18.39 3.50 -71.26
C PRO A 13 17.86 4.71 -72.01
N SER A 14 16.85 4.48 -72.86
CA SER A 14 16.20 5.55 -73.61
C SER A 14 15.41 6.49 -72.68
N GLY A 15 15.16 7.73 -73.09
CA GLY A 15 14.38 8.68 -72.28
C GLY A 15 13.02 8.14 -71.84
N ALA A 16 12.38 7.31 -72.69
CA ALA A 16 11.11 6.66 -72.39
C ALA A 16 11.21 5.50 -71.36
N GLU A 17 12.39 4.91 -71.17
CA GLU A 17 12.65 3.95 -70.09
C GLU A 17 12.95 4.66 -68.78
N TYR A 18 13.65 5.79 -68.83
CA TYR A 18 13.93 6.62 -67.65
C TYR A 18 12.64 7.16 -67.02
N ASP A 19 11.69 7.64 -67.85
CA ASP A 19 10.39 8.10 -67.38
C ASP A 19 9.55 6.97 -66.76
N ARG A 20 9.60 5.76 -67.35
CA ARG A 20 8.91 4.59 -66.79
C ARG A 20 9.51 4.16 -65.45
N GLN A 21 10.84 4.23 -65.30
CA GLN A 21 11.54 3.93 -64.06
C GLN A 21 11.11 4.91 -62.96
N ILE A 22 11.11 6.22 -63.25
CA ILE A 22 10.68 7.26 -62.31
C ILE A 22 9.22 7.07 -61.89
N GLU A 23 8.32 6.75 -62.82
CA GLU A 23 6.92 6.49 -62.47
C GLU A 23 6.71 5.24 -61.61
N GLN A 24 7.54 4.21 -61.79
CA GLN A 24 7.50 3.01 -60.95
C GLN A 24 8.02 3.32 -59.55
N ASP A 25 9.12 4.06 -59.43
CA ASP A 25 9.71 4.47 -58.16
C ASP A 25 8.77 5.39 -57.37
N ILE A 26 8.14 6.38 -58.01
CA ILE A 26 7.13 7.25 -57.38
C ILE A 26 5.93 6.44 -56.86
N ARG A 27 5.49 5.42 -57.62
CA ARG A 27 4.40 4.53 -57.18
C ARG A 27 4.81 3.63 -56.02
N ALA A 28 6.06 3.17 -55.98
CA ALA A 28 6.60 2.41 -54.85
C ALA A 28 6.68 3.27 -53.58
N LEU A 29 7.16 4.51 -53.70
CA LEU A 29 7.26 5.47 -52.60
C LEU A 29 5.89 5.88 -52.03
N ARG A 30 4.86 6.03 -52.88
CA ARG A 30 3.50 6.29 -52.39
C ARG A 30 2.89 5.11 -51.62
N ARG A 31 3.24 3.87 -51.99
CA ARG A 31 2.78 2.67 -51.26
C ARG A 31 3.49 2.52 -49.92
N SER A 32 4.79 2.79 -49.86
CA SER A 32 5.57 2.74 -48.61
C SER A 32 5.20 3.88 -47.64
N SER A 33 4.83 5.06 -48.16
CA SER A 33 4.35 6.20 -47.35
C SER A 33 3.04 5.89 -46.61
N ARG A 34 2.07 5.22 -47.27
CA ARG A 34 0.83 4.78 -46.61
C ARG A 34 1.10 3.76 -45.52
N TRP A 35 2.03 2.83 -45.77
CA TRP A 35 2.46 1.84 -44.79
C TRP A 35 3.10 2.52 -43.56
N LEU A 36 4.05 3.43 -43.75
CA LEU A 36 4.68 4.21 -42.67
C LEU A 36 3.66 5.01 -41.83
N ALA A 37 2.62 5.56 -42.44
CA ALA A 37 1.56 6.26 -41.72
C ALA A 37 0.79 5.33 -40.77
N TYR A 38 0.43 4.11 -41.21
CA TYR A 38 -0.23 3.11 -40.35
C TYR A 38 0.65 2.64 -39.20
N PHE A 39 1.95 2.43 -39.45
CA PHE A 39 2.90 2.07 -38.38
C PHE A 39 3.04 3.19 -37.35
N GLY A 40 3.07 4.45 -37.78
CA GLY A 40 3.07 5.61 -36.88
C GLY A 40 1.80 5.69 -36.04
N THR A 41 0.62 5.43 -36.63
CA THR A 41 -0.65 5.49 -35.89
C THR A 41 -0.77 4.35 -34.87
N LEU A 42 -0.35 3.13 -35.25
CA LEU A 42 -0.33 1.97 -34.34
C LEU A 42 0.66 2.17 -33.20
N ALA A 43 1.86 2.70 -33.47
CA ALA A 43 2.86 2.97 -32.45
C ALA A 43 2.39 4.05 -31.46
N PHE A 44 1.78 5.12 -31.96
CA PHE A 44 1.19 6.16 -31.11
C PHE A 44 0.04 5.61 -30.27
N GLY A 45 -0.86 4.82 -30.87
CA GLY A 45 -1.93 4.13 -30.15
C GLY A 45 -1.39 3.22 -29.05
N LEU A 46 -0.35 2.45 -29.33
CA LEU A 46 0.31 1.58 -28.34
C LEU A 46 0.93 2.38 -27.20
N ILE A 47 1.60 3.50 -27.47
CA ILE A 47 2.18 4.37 -26.44
C ILE A 47 1.08 4.96 -25.56
N VAL A 48 -0.01 5.46 -26.15
CA VAL A 48 -1.16 5.98 -25.39
C VAL A 48 -1.76 4.90 -24.50
N VAL A 49 -1.87 3.67 -25.01
CA VAL A 49 -2.38 2.51 -24.24
C VAL A 49 -1.41 2.12 -23.12
N LEU A 50 -0.09 2.11 -23.35
CA LEU A 50 0.91 1.81 -22.33
C LEU A 50 0.94 2.89 -21.23
N VAL A 51 0.87 4.16 -21.62
CA VAL A 51 0.75 5.29 -20.69
C VAL A 51 -0.56 5.17 -19.89
N ALA A 52 -1.69 4.92 -20.55
CA ALA A 52 -2.96 4.70 -19.87
C ALA A 52 -2.92 3.50 -18.92
N MET A 53 -2.25 2.42 -19.28
CA MET A 53 -2.03 1.26 -18.38
C MET A 53 -1.17 1.63 -17.17
N GLU A 54 -0.12 2.45 -17.34
CA GLU A 54 0.72 2.93 -16.25
C GLU A 54 -0.05 3.86 -15.31
N TYR A 55 -0.86 4.76 -15.87
CA TYR A 55 -1.78 5.61 -15.11
C TYR A 55 -2.86 4.80 -14.38
N MET A 56 -3.42 3.76 -15.01
CA MET A 56 -4.42 2.88 -14.40
C MET A 56 -3.85 2.03 -13.25
N LYS A 57 -2.60 1.55 -13.36
CA LYS A 57 -1.90 0.90 -12.24
C LYS A 57 -1.72 1.86 -11.06
N SER A 58 -1.36 3.11 -11.34
CA SER A 58 -1.17 4.13 -10.30
C SER A 58 -2.49 4.58 -9.66
N SER A 59 -3.60 4.61 -10.41
CA SER A 59 -4.92 4.96 -9.87
C SER A 59 -5.55 3.82 -9.07
N ALA A 60 -5.27 2.55 -9.42
CA ALA A 60 -5.71 1.40 -8.64
C ALA A 60 -5.06 1.33 -7.24
N ALA A 61 -3.85 1.89 -7.09
CA ALA A 61 -3.19 2.03 -5.79
C ALA A 61 -3.85 3.05 -4.84
N LEU A 62 -4.80 3.85 -5.34
CA LEU A 62 -5.53 4.88 -4.58
C LEU A 62 -6.93 4.45 -4.14
N GLU A 63 -7.32 3.19 -4.36
CA GLU A 63 -8.47 2.64 -3.66
C GLU A 63 -8.23 2.73 -2.15
N SER A 64 -9.25 3.13 -1.38
CA SER A 64 -9.19 3.32 0.07
C SER A 64 -8.60 2.08 0.75
N HIS A 65 -7.30 2.12 1.06
CA HIS A 65 -6.60 1.04 1.71
C HIS A 65 -6.97 1.02 3.19
N ARG A 66 -7.89 0.12 3.52
CA ARG A 66 -8.31 -0.11 4.91
C ARG A 66 -7.27 -0.93 5.66
N THR A 67 -6.52 -0.28 6.53
CA THR A 67 -5.62 -0.97 7.47
C THR A 67 -6.34 -1.14 8.80
N TYR A 68 -6.35 -2.37 9.32
CA TYR A 68 -6.90 -2.73 10.63
C TYR A 68 -5.76 -3.01 11.59
N ILE A 69 -5.76 -2.35 12.76
CA ILE A 69 -4.94 -2.78 13.89
C ILE A 69 -5.84 -3.45 14.91
N ASP A 70 -5.60 -4.75 15.11
CA ASP A 70 -6.27 -5.54 16.12
C ASP A 70 -5.68 -5.24 17.50
N ILE A 71 -6.53 -5.25 18.53
CA ILE A 71 -6.09 -5.31 19.93
C ILE A 71 -6.27 -6.73 20.44
N VAL A 72 -5.26 -7.21 21.13
CA VAL A 72 -5.20 -8.52 21.77
C VAL A 72 -4.95 -8.35 23.26
N PHE A 73 -5.40 -9.30 24.06
CA PHE A 73 -5.18 -9.26 25.51
C PHE A 73 -4.34 -10.43 25.95
N THR A 74 -3.50 -10.21 26.96
CA THR A 74 -2.81 -11.30 27.64
C THR A 74 -3.80 -12.22 28.36
N GLN A 75 -3.68 -13.52 28.16
CA GLN A 75 -4.57 -14.51 28.75
C GLN A 75 -4.18 -14.84 30.19
N ALA A 76 -2.87 -14.94 30.45
CA ALA A 76 -2.33 -15.42 31.72
C ALA A 76 -1.55 -14.35 32.47
N GLU A 77 -1.58 -14.45 33.79
CA GLU A 77 -0.61 -13.77 34.67
C GLU A 77 0.80 -14.26 34.31
N ASN A 78 1.71 -13.32 34.02
CA ASN A 78 3.09 -13.54 33.56
C ASN A 78 3.27 -13.83 32.06
N SER A 79 2.43 -13.28 31.20
CA SER A 79 2.62 -13.35 29.75
C SER A 79 3.90 -12.60 29.34
N LYS A 80 4.78 -13.21 28.54
CA LYS A 80 6.11 -12.66 28.24
C LYS A 80 6.18 -12.05 26.85
N VAL A 81 6.83 -10.89 26.76
CA VAL A 81 7.20 -10.24 25.50
C VAL A 81 8.69 -10.46 25.26
N TYR A 82 9.02 -11.07 24.14
CA TYR A 82 10.37 -11.45 23.74
C TYR A 82 10.91 -10.49 22.65
N SER A 83 12.22 -10.34 22.57
CA SER A 83 12.88 -9.49 21.56
C SER A 83 12.79 -10.03 20.14
N ALA A 84 12.60 -11.35 19.97
CA ALA A 84 12.36 -12.01 18.69
C ALA A 84 11.44 -13.24 18.86
N LYS A 85 11.04 -13.86 17.75
CA LYS A 85 10.23 -15.07 17.73
C LYS A 85 10.99 -16.25 18.34
N GLY A 86 10.71 -16.58 19.60
CA GLY A 86 11.29 -17.72 20.30
C GLY A 86 11.43 -17.49 21.81
N THR A 87 11.16 -18.52 22.60
CA THR A 87 11.28 -18.45 24.07
C THR A 87 12.73 -18.44 24.57
N SER A 88 13.70 -18.69 23.68
CA SER A 88 15.13 -18.59 23.95
C SER A 88 15.70 -17.16 23.83
N PHE A 89 14.92 -16.21 23.30
CA PHE A 89 15.33 -14.82 23.18
C PHE A 89 15.08 -14.05 24.49
N GLU A 90 15.66 -12.85 24.58
CA GLU A 90 15.53 -11.99 25.75
C GLU A 90 14.06 -11.62 26.02
N VAL A 91 13.65 -11.71 27.28
CA VAL A 91 12.35 -11.24 27.75
C VAL A 91 12.44 -9.74 27.99
N LEU A 92 11.82 -8.95 27.11
CA LEU A 92 11.75 -7.49 27.21
C LEU A 92 10.84 -7.04 28.35
N ARG A 93 9.72 -7.75 28.55
CA ARG A 93 8.78 -7.49 29.65
C ARG A 93 7.94 -8.71 29.97
N THR A 94 7.47 -8.78 31.22
CA THR A 94 6.42 -9.69 31.66
C THR A 94 5.17 -8.87 32.01
N LEU A 95 4.03 -9.28 31.48
CA LEU A 95 2.73 -8.59 31.58
C LEU A 95 1.78 -9.40 32.46
N GLY A 96 0.89 -8.70 33.17
CA GLY A 96 -0.22 -9.30 33.91
C GLY A 96 -1.30 -9.84 32.99
N GLY A 97 -2.28 -10.57 33.55
CA GLY A 97 -3.44 -11.04 32.80
C GLY A 97 -4.41 -9.91 32.43
N GLY A 98 -4.98 -9.96 31.23
CA GLY A 98 -5.96 -8.98 30.74
C GLY A 98 -5.36 -7.65 30.29
N GLU A 99 -4.04 -7.56 30.13
CA GLU A 99 -3.40 -6.37 29.58
C GLU A 99 -3.67 -6.25 28.07
N ALA A 100 -4.20 -5.10 27.65
CA ALA A 100 -4.43 -4.79 26.24
C ALA A 100 -3.11 -4.45 25.52
N LEU A 101 -2.95 -4.99 24.31
CA LEU A 101 -1.78 -4.85 23.45
C LEU A 101 -2.25 -4.64 22.00
N PHE A 102 -1.55 -3.80 21.25
CA PHE A 102 -1.76 -3.69 19.81
C PHE A 102 -1.09 -4.87 19.11
N LEU A 103 -1.85 -5.60 18.30
CA LEU A 103 -1.33 -6.65 17.44
C LEU A 103 -0.88 -6.02 16.11
N LEU A 104 0.44 -6.03 15.89
CA LEU A 104 1.05 -5.51 14.67
C LEU A 104 1.07 -6.55 13.55
N GLU A 105 1.30 -7.81 13.92
CA GLU A 105 1.51 -8.90 12.96
C GLU A 105 1.27 -10.26 13.63
N ARG A 106 0.76 -11.23 12.87
CA ARG A 106 0.75 -12.66 13.26
C ARG A 106 1.66 -13.44 12.30
N ASP A 107 2.56 -14.22 12.88
CA ASP A 107 3.47 -15.10 12.15
C ASP A 107 3.52 -16.46 12.87
N GLY A 108 2.68 -17.37 12.39
CA GLY A 108 2.48 -18.69 12.99
C GLY A 108 2.05 -18.61 14.46
N ASP A 109 2.81 -19.27 15.33
CA ASP A 109 2.58 -19.31 16.77
C ASP A 109 3.00 -18.03 17.49
N TRP A 110 3.49 -17.02 16.77
CA TRP A 110 3.98 -15.78 17.33
C TRP A 110 3.17 -14.58 16.85
N SER A 111 2.98 -13.64 17.75
CA SER A 111 2.30 -12.37 17.51
C SER A 111 3.22 -11.24 17.88
N ARG A 112 3.46 -10.32 16.95
CA ARG A 112 4.19 -9.09 17.24
C ARG A 112 3.23 -8.09 17.85
N VAL A 113 3.58 -7.59 19.03
CA VAL A 113 2.72 -6.71 19.82
C VAL A 113 3.41 -5.41 20.19
N ARG A 114 2.62 -4.37 20.50
CA ARG A 114 3.12 -3.11 21.05
C ARG A 114 2.25 -2.60 22.19
N LYS A 115 2.87 -1.96 23.19
CA LYS A 115 2.23 -1.17 24.26
C LYS A 115 3.16 -0.05 24.70
N GLY A 116 2.82 1.21 24.37
CA GLY A 116 3.73 2.34 24.55
C GLY A 116 5.05 2.11 23.80
N ASP A 117 6.18 2.27 24.49
CA ASP A 117 7.53 2.02 23.94
C ASP A 117 7.93 0.53 23.90
N LEU A 118 7.12 -0.37 24.48
CA LEU A 118 7.38 -1.80 24.44
C LEU A 118 6.88 -2.36 23.11
N GLU A 119 7.80 -2.91 22.32
CA GLU A 119 7.48 -3.68 21.12
C GLU A 119 8.27 -4.99 21.10
N GLY A 120 7.60 -6.10 20.80
CA GLY A 120 8.24 -7.40 20.74
C GLY A 120 7.27 -8.51 20.33
N TRP A 121 7.66 -9.75 20.58
CA TRP A 121 6.94 -10.94 20.16
C TRP A 121 6.37 -11.69 21.36
N MET A 122 5.14 -12.15 21.25
CA MET A 122 4.48 -13.01 22.25
C MET A 122 4.01 -14.29 21.59
N GLU A 123 3.89 -15.37 22.37
CA GLU A 123 3.22 -16.56 21.88
C GLU A 123 1.73 -16.24 21.65
N SER A 124 1.21 -16.53 20.46
CA SER A 124 -0.17 -16.25 20.08
C SER A 124 -1.19 -16.93 21.00
N ARG A 125 -0.82 -18.03 21.66
CA ARG A 125 -1.65 -18.72 22.66
C ARG A 125 -1.80 -17.94 23.98
N ASP A 126 -0.82 -17.11 24.31
CA ASP A 126 -0.86 -16.23 25.49
C ASP A 126 -1.73 -15.00 25.20
N LEU A 127 -2.25 -14.88 23.98
CA LEU A 127 -3.10 -13.80 23.54
C LEU A 127 -4.51 -14.32 23.28
N THR A 128 -5.49 -13.62 23.81
CA THR A 128 -6.88 -13.77 23.37
C THR A 128 -7.20 -12.65 22.39
N SER A 129 -7.60 -13.05 21.19
CA SER A 129 -8.25 -12.18 20.22
C SER A 129 -9.70 -12.61 20.09
N GLN A 130 -10.63 -11.76 20.47
CA GLN A 130 -11.99 -11.94 20.01
C GLN A 130 -12.04 -11.37 18.58
N ASN A 131 -12.10 -12.27 17.61
CA ASN A 131 -12.06 -11.98 16.17
C ASN A 131 -12.91 -10.74 15.80
N VAL A 132 -12.26 -9.71 15.25
CA VAL A 132 -12.90 -8.83 14.27
C VAL A 132 -12.24 -9.15 12.94
N ARG A 133 -12.70 -10.21 12.27
CA ARG A 133 -12.29 -10.52 10.89
C ARG A 133 -13.41 -10.11 9.94
N ALA A 134 -13.16 -9.05 9.17
CA ALA A 134 -13.56 -8.95 7.77
C ALA A 134 -12.88 -7.76 7.07
N ALA A 135 -11.68 -7.98 6.55
CA ALA A 135 -11.30 -7.50 5.23
C ALA A 135 -10.36 -8.54 4.59
N ALA A 136 -10.51 -8.69 3.28
CA ALA A 136 -10.23 -9.87 2.48
C ALA A 136 -8.84 -10.50 2.63
N THR A 137 -8.82 -11.83 2.49
CA THR A 137 -7.69 -12.60 1.97
C THR A 137 -7.10 -11.87 0.78
N MET A 138 -5.83 -11.53 0.90
CA MET A 138 -5.10 -10.85 -0.14
C MET A 138 -3.83 -11.64 -0.41
N ASP A 139 -3.68 -12.01 -1.66
CA ASP A 139 -2.43 -12.46 -2.28
C ASP A 139 -1.48 -11.24 -2.33
N LEU A 140 -1.03 -10.79 -1.14
CA LEU A 140 -0.29 -9.55 -0.91
C LEU A 140 1.03 -9.81 -0.19
N GLU A 141 1.93 -10.57 -0.80
CA GLU A 141 3.32 -10.57 -0.35
C GLU A 141 4.07 -9.28 -0.76
N GLN A 142 3.41 -8.29 -1.40
CA GLN A 142 4.08 -7.11 -1.98
C GLN A 142 3.40 -5.72 -1.82
N GLN A 143 2.34 -5.54 -1.01
CA GLN A 143 1.80 -4.18 -0.76
C GLN A 143 1.69 -3.89 0.74
N LYS A 144 2.73 -3.22 1.25
CA LYS A 144 2.71 -2.56 2.57
C LYS A 144 1.61 -1.47 2.55
N PRO A 145 0.73 -1.39 3.57
CA PRO A 145 -0.35 -0.40 3.58
C PRO A 145 0.20 1.04 3.52
N PRO A 146 -0.50 1.96 2.83
CA PRO A 146 0.07 3.27 2.53
C PRO A 146 0.29 4.13 3.78
N ILE A 147 -0.59 3.98 4.77
CA ILE A 147 -0.42 4.58 6.09
C ILE A 147 -0.15 3.47 7.11
N GLN A 148 0.95 3.59 7.83
CA GLN A 148 1.20 2.82 9.04
C GLN A 148 0.81 3.64 10.27
N ILE A 149 0.34 2.97 11.30
CA ILE A 149 0.03 3.58 12.60
C ILE A 149 0.96 2.97 13.66
N SER A 150 1.49 3.83 14.51
CA SER A 150 2.43 3.46 15.56
C SER A 150 2.14 4.27 16.83
N ASP A 151 2.85 3.92 17.91
CA ASP A 151 2.86 4.66 19.17
C ASP A 151 1.44 4.91 19.71
N VAL A 152 0.53 3.96 19.45
CA VAL A 152 -0.86 4.08 19.86
C VAL A 152 -0.94 3.82 21.36
N ASP A 153 -1.71 4.64 22.05
CA ASP A 153 -2.03 4.46 23.45
C ASP A 153 -3.49 4.83 23.71
N TRP A 154 -4.14 4.07 24.58
CA TRP A 154 -5.50 4.32 25.04
C TRP A 154 -5.47 4.56 26.54
N VAL A 155 -5.57 5.83 26.91
CA VAL A 155 -5.56 6.29 28.29
C VAL A 155 -7.01 6.51 28.73
N VAL A 156 -7.41 5.82 29.79
CA VAL A 156 -8.71 6.01 30.46
C VAL A 156 -8.46 6.73 31.77
N ASP A 157 -9.21 7.81 31.98
CA ASP A 157 -9.27 8.53 33.25
C ASP A 157 -10.55 8.09 33.98
N ASP A 158 -10.37 7.23 34.98
CA ASP A 158 -11.46 6.61 35.74
C ASP A 158 -12.17 7.61 36.67
N GLU A 159 -11.52 8.72 37.07
CA GLU A 159 -12.12 9.70 37.96
C GLU A 159 -13.19 10.55 37.26
N VAL A 160 -12.93 10.89 35.99
CA VAL A 160 -13.83 11.72 35.17
C VAL A 160 -14.52 10.94 34.04
N GLU A 161 -14.38 9.61 34.04
CA GLU A 161 -14.93 8.69 33.03
C GLU A 161 -14.64 9.17 31.60
N ASN A 162 -13.41 9.61 31.33
CA ASN A 162 -12.97 10.04 30.01
C ASN A 162 -11.95 9.07 29.43
N TYR A 163 -11.83 9.06 28.10
CA TYR A 163 -10.68 8.46 27.46
C TYR A 163 -10.02 9.42 26.48
N THR A 164 -8.73 9.20 26.29
CA THR A 164 -7.96 9.74 25.19
C THR A 164 -7.23 8.61 24.50
N ILE A 165 -7.39 8.52 23.19
CA ILE A 165 -6.62 7.64 22.32
C ILE A 165 -5.68 8.52 21.52
N VAL A 166 -4.39 8.26 21.64
CA VAL A 166 -3.34 8.94 20.88
C VAL A 166 -2.59 7.94 20.03
N GLY A 167 -1.93 8.42 18.99
CA GLY A 167 -0.97 7.63 18.24
C GLY A 167 -0.34 8.45 17.14
N LYS A 168 0.50 7.80 16.34
CA LYS A 168 1.12 8.41 15.17
C LYS A 168 0.73 7.67 13.91
N ILE A 169 0.58 8.39 12.81
CA ILE A 169 0.49 7.84 11.47
C ILE A 169 1.76 8.19 10.69
N GLU A 170 2.19 7.30 9.79
CA GLU A 170 3.32 7.48 8.89
C GLU A 170 2.91 7.09 7.47
N ASN A 171 3.13 7.97 6.49
CA ASN A 171 3.01 7.59 5.09
C ASN A 171 4.23 6.76 4.69
N THR A 172 4.01 5.53 4.23
CA THR A 172 5.11 4.62 3.85
C THR A 172 5.32 4.54 2.34
N THR A 173 4.47 5.22 1.56
CA THR A 173 4.55 5.29 0.09
C THR A 173 5.27 6.56 -0.36
N ASP A 174 5.79 6.54 -1.58
CA ASP A 174 6.34 7.75 -2.23
C ASP A 174 5.25 8.70 -2.74
N ILE A 175 3.97 8.31 -2.66
CA ILE A 175 2.83 9.11 -3.08
C ILE A 175 2.39 10.00 -1.91
N PRO A 176 2.37 11.34 -2.03
CA PRO A 176 1.86 12.21 -0.99
C PRO A 176 0.36 11.98 -0.73
N ILE A 177 -0.02 11.96 0.55
CA ILE A 177 -1.40 11.72 0.99
C ILE A 177 -1.91 13.01 1.63
N SER A 178 -3.01 13.58 1.14
CA SER A 178 -3.55 14.85 1.65
C SER A 178 -4.44 14.65 2.86
N ASN A 179 -5.13 13.51 2.90
CA ASN A 179 -6.18 13.25 3.87
C ASN A 179 -6.08 11.83 4.43
N CYS A 180 -6.27 11.73 5.74
CA CYS A 180 -6.35 10.47 6.45
C CYS A 180 -7.51 10.53 7.44
N LYS A 181 -8.36 9.51 7.45
CA LYS A 181 -9.40 9.31 8.46
C LYS A 181 -9.02 8.11 9.30
N ILE A 182 -8.93 8.33 10.61
CA ILE A 182 -8.73 7.28 11.59
C ILE A 182 -10.07 7.05 12.28
N THR A 183 -10.62 5.85 12.11
CA THR A 183 -11.86 5.41 12.75
C THR A 183 -11.50 4.46 13.88
N VAL A 184 -12.06 4.69 15.06
CA VAL A 184 -11.92 3.85 16.24
C VAL A 184 -13.27 3.23 16.57
N ASN A 185 -13.30 1.90 16.57
CA ASN A 185 -14.45 1.11 16.94
C ASN A 185 -14.27 0.59 18.37
N PHE A 186 -15.27 0.77 19.23
CA PHE A 186 -15.26 0.37 20.63
C PHE A 186 -16.12 -0.88 20.80
N TYR A 187 -15.56 -1.88 21.46
CA TYR A 187 -16.21 -3.16 21.70
C TYR A 187 -16.36 -3.42 23.19
N ASN A 188 -17.41 -4.15 23.56
CA ASN A 188 -17.58 -4.64 24.93
C ASN A 188 -16.85 -5.98 25.14
N LYS A 189 -16.89 -6.51 26.37
CA LYS A 189 -16.26 -7.81 26.72
C LYS A 189 -16.88 -9.03 25.99
N ALA A 190 -18.04 -8.85 25.38
CA ALA A 190 -18.73 -9.86 24.57
C ALA A 190 -18.43 -9.72 23.06
N ASN A 191 -17.50 -8.84 22.67
CA ASN A 191 -17.13 -8.52 21.29
C ASN A 191 -18.21 -7.80 20.48
N GLU A 192 -19.16 -7.14 21.13
CA GLU A 192 -20.20 -6.38 20.44
C GLU A 192 -19.69 -4.96 20.19
N LEU A 193 -19.87 -4.46 18.97
CA LEU A 193 -19.57 -3.07 18.62
C LEU A 193 -20.56 -2.15 19.35
N ILE A 194 -20.08 -1.38 20.31
CA ILE A 194 -20.91 -0.51 21.17
C ILE A 194 -20.59 0.98 20.97
N GLY A 195 -19.60 1.30 20.15
CA GLY A 195 -19.32 2.69 19.78
C GLY A 195 -18.39 2.83 18.59
N THR A 196 -18.47 3.97 17.92
CA THR A 196 -17.51 4.39 16.90
C THR A 196 -17.17 5.87 17.12
N LYS A 197 -15.91 6.21 16.90
CA LYS A 197 -15.40 7.58 16.78
C LYS A 197 -14.46 7.67 15.60
N PHE A 198 -14.19 8.88 15.16
CA PHE A 198 -13.16 9.09 14.15
C PHE A 198 -12.52 10.46 14.33
N THR A 199 -11.32 10.61 13.77
CA THR A 199 -10.68 11.89 13.50
C THR A 199 -10.23 11.94 12.06
N ILE A 200 -10.20 13.14 11.49
CA ILE A 200 -9.71 13.38 10.12
C ILE A 200 -8.49 14.29 10.24
N LEU A 201 -7.38 13.82 9.69
CA LEU A 201 -6.19 14.60 9.48
C LEU A 201 -6.18 15.07 8.01
N SER A 202 -6.57 16.32 7.80
CA SER A 202 -6.47 17.02 6.52
C SER A 202 -5.44 18.12 6.63
N ARG A 203 -4.49 18.17 5.70
CA ARG A 203 -3.38 19.14 5.72
C ARG A 203 -3.31 19.91 4.42
N ASN A 204 -2.91 21.18 4.51
CA ASN A 204 -2.55 21.97 3.34
C ASN A 204 -1.29 21.44 2.65
N GLU A 205 -0.36 20.88 3.43
CA GLU A 205 0.81 20.15 2.93
C GLU A 205 0.60 18.65 3.14
N PRO A 206 0.57 17.83 2.06
CA PRO A 206 0.28 16.41 2.15
C PRO A 206 1.38 15.66 2.91
N PHE A 207 0.99 14.58 3.58
CA PHE A 207 1.89 13.67 4.29
C PHE A 207 2.86 13.02 3.29
N ARG A 208 4.16 13.32 3.40
CA ARG A 208 5.20 12.72 2.56
C ARG A 208 5.70 11.43 3.17
N LYS A 209 6.41 10.63 2.36
CA LYS A 209 7.02 9.37 2.80
C LYS A 209 7.88 9.56 4.04
N GLY A 210 7.68 8.71 5.04
CA GLY A 210 8.41 8.69 6.30
C GLY A 210 8.02 9.79 7.29
N GLU A 211 7.15 10.73 6.90
CA GLU A 211 6.69 11.77 7.82
C GLU A 211 5.66 11.20 8.80
N LYS A 212 5.87 11.51 10.09
CA LYS A 212 5.03 11.04 11.20
C LYS A 212 4.14 12.15 11.73
N TYR A 213 2.89 11.82 12.00
CA TYR A 213 1.89 12.78 12.50
C TYR A 213 1.08 12.20 13.63
N SER A 214 0.94 12.97 14.71
CA SER A 214 0.11 12.57 15.83
C SER A 214 -1.38 12.72 15.49
N PHE A 215 -2.19 11.77 15.93
CA PHE A 215 -3.63 11.90 16.01
C PHE A 215 -4.08 11.78 17.47
N ASN A 216 -5.23 12.37 17.78
CA ASN A 216 -5.93 12.17 19.04
C ASN A 216 -7.43 11.97 18.82
N ILE A 217 -8.04 11.14 19.65
CA ILE A 217 -9.48 10.94 19.73
C ILE A 217 -9.84 10.88 21.20
N SER A 218 -10.68 11.78 21.66
CA SER A 218 -11.16 11.79 23.04
C SER A 218 -12.67 11.67 23.11
N GLY A 219 -13.15 11.21 24.25
CA GLY A 219 -14.57 11.10 24.52
C GLY A 219 -14.86 10.60 25.92
N GLN A 220 -16.14 10.44 26.21
CA GLN A 220 -16.61 9.87 27.47
C GLN A 220 -16.46 8.35 27.41
N HIS A 221 -15.73 7.80 28.37
CA HIS A 221 -15.56 6.37 28.55
C HIS A 221 -16.84 5.79 29.16
N LYS A 222 -17.54 4.97 28.38
CA LYS A 222 -18.58 4.11 28.95
C LYS A 222 -17.89 2.92 29.60
N LYS A 223 -18.30 2.54 30.81
CA LYS A 223 -17.78 1.36 31.54
C LYS A 223 -17.86 0.05 30.76
N GLU A 224 -18.68 0.02 29.72
CA GLU A 224 -18.84 -1.11 28.82
C GLU A 224 -17.73 -1.21 27.77
N TYR A 225 -16.99 -0.13 27.47
CA TYR A 225 -15.87 -0.18 26.54
C TYR A 225 -14.74 -1.02 27.12
N ALA A 226 -14.41 -2.12 26.45
CA ALA A 226 -13.37 -3.05 26.87
C ALA A 226 -12.11 -2.96 25.99
N PHE A 227 -12.27 -2.76 24.68
CA PHE A 227 -11.18 -2.56 23.73
C PHE A 227 -11.64 -1.77 22.52
N VAL A 228 -10.65 -1.39 21.70
CA VAL A 228 -10.87 -0.67 20.46
C VAL A 228 -10.16 -1.33 19.27
N ASN A 229 -10.65 -1.11 18.05
CA ASN A 229 -9.98 -1.45 16.78
C ASN A 229 -9.90 -0.17 15.93
N TYR A 230 -8.86 -0.07 15.10
CA TYR A 230 -8.61 1.08 14.24
C TYR A 230 -8.81 0.71 12.78
N LEU A 231 -9.55 1.55 12.06
CA LEU A 231 -9.63 1.53 10.62
C LEU A 231 -9.04 2.84 10.08
N ILE A 232 -8.11 2.73 9.14
CA ILE A 232 -7.53 3.88 8.46
C ILE A 232 -8.01 3.92 7.02
N GLU A 233 -8.47 5.09 6.58
CA GLU A 233 -8.83 5.38 5.20
C GLU A 233 -8.02 6.59 4.75
N SER A 234 -7.29 6.48 3.63
CA SER A 234 -6.47 7.57 3.08
C SER A 234 -6.89 7.91 1.66
N TRP A 235 -6.89 9.20 1.33
CA TRP A 235 -7.20 9.68 -0.02
C TRP A 235 -6.44 10.96 -0.35
N GLN A 236 -6.38 11.28 -1.65
CA GLN A 236 -5.76 12.49 -2.18
C GLN A 236 -6.70 13.69 -2.19
#